data_AF-A0A423JUJ4-F1
#
_entry.id   AF-A0A423JUJ4-F1
#
_cell.length_a   1.000
_cell.length_b   1.000
_cell.length_c   1.000
_cell.angle_alpha   90.00
_cell.angle_beta   90.00
_cell.angle_gamma   90.00
#
_symmetry.space_group_name_H-M   'P 1'
#
loop_
_entity.id
_entity.type
_entity.pdbx_description
1 polymer ?
#
loop_
_entity_poly.entity_id
_entity_poly.type
_entity_poly.pdbx_seq_one_letter_code
_entity_poly.pdbx_strand_id
1 'polypeptide(L)'
;MTVRTAPETPNRSNAVNRRLWGFFAALVATVFPVFAMASNPFQTGATGLSADTLAMLTPLAGIAIMAVGLLALFGRIHWMWLVGSIVGIVLLFGSDQIVTWIRGLFGV
;
A
#
# COMPACT_ATOMS: atom_id res chain seq x y z
N MET A 1 65.17 -24.00 32.78
CA MET A 1 63.93 -24.79 32.80
C MET A 1 62.91 -24.05 31.94
N THR A 2 62.80 -24.38 30.65
CA THR A 2 61.90 -23.70 29.71
C THR A 2 61.03 -24.74 29.04
N VAL A 3 59.79 -24.84 29.54
CA VAL A 3 58.75 -25.72 29.01
C VAL A 3 58.37 -25.23 27.61
N ARG A 4 58.70 -26.03 26.60
CA ARG A 4 58.35 -25.78 25.20
C ARG A 4 56.85 -26.03 25.03
N THR A 5 56.05 -24.97 24.95
CA THR A 5 54.61 -25.07 24.68
C THR A 5 54.41 -25.66 23.28
N ALA A 6 53.70 -26.79 23.20
CA ALA A 6 53.35 -27.43 21.94
C ALA A 6 52.52 -26.45 21.07
N PRO A 7 52.73 -26.43 19.74
CA PRO A 7 51.91 -25.61 18.86
C PRO A 7 50.48 -26.14 18.89
N GLU A 8 49.52 -25.30 19.31
CA GLU A 8 48.10 -25.64 19.19
C GLU A 8 47.80 -25.95 17.73
N THR A 9 47.40 -27.20 17.46
CA THR A 9 46.95 -27.61 16.15
C THR A 9 45.65 -26.85 15.85
N PRO A 10 45.57 -26.08 14.75
CA PRO A 10 44.36 -25.35 14.43
C PRO A 10 43.19 -26.33 14.34
N ASN A 11 42.22 -26.18 15.24
CA ASN A 11 41.06 -27.06 15.34
C ASN A 11 40.24 -26.95 14.03
N ARG A 12 40.51 -27.87 13.09
CA ARG A 12 39.92 -27.89 11.74
C ARG A 12 38.39 -27.93 11.77
N SER A 13 37.80 -28.45 12.85
CA SER A 13 36.35 -28.47 13.08
C SER A 13 35.76 -27.05 13.08
N ASN A 14 36.44 -26.09 13.72
CA ASN A 14 35.97 -24.71 13.85
C ASN A 14 36.03 -23.96 12.50
N ALA A 15 37.02 -24.28 11.66
CA ALA A 15 37.15 -23.71 10.32
C ALA A 15 36.09 -24.25 9.35
N VAL A 16 35.74 -25.53 9.46
CA VAL A 16 34.66 -26.15 8.66
C VAL A 16 33.29 -25.68 9.13
N ASN A 17 33.04 -25.59 10.43
CA ASN A 17 31.79 -25.08 11.00
C ASN A 17 31.56 -23.62 10.58
N ARG A 18 32.58 -22.75 10.67
CA ARG A 18 32.47 -21.35 10.23
C ARG A 18 32.21 -21.20 8.73
N ARG A 19 32.73 -22.11 7.90
CA ARG A 19 32.42 -22.15 6.46
C ARG A 19 30.98 -22.59 6.21
N LEU A 20 30.49 -23.61 6.91
CA LEU A 20 29.11 -24.09 6.82
C LEU A 20 28.11 -23.00 7.22
N TRP A 21 28.35 -22.28 8.31
CA TRP A 21 27.53 -21.13 8.72
C TRP A 21 27.56 -19.98 7.70
N GLY A 22 28.72 -19.71 7.09
CA GLY A 22 28.84 -18.73 6.01
C GLY A 22 28.02 -19.12 4.77
N PHE A 23 28.05 -20.40 4.37
CA PHE A 23 27.24 -20.92 3.28
C PHE A 23 25.73 -20.85 3.59
N PHE A 24 25.34 -21.21 4.82
CA PHE A 24 23.94 -21.12 5.25
C PHE A 24 23.43 -19.68 5.23
N ALA A 25 24.19 -18.72 5.77
CA ALA A 25 23.83 -17.31 5.75
C ALA A 25 23.73 -16.74 4.33
N ALA A 26 24.64 -17.15 3.42
CA ALA A 26 24.59 -16.75 2.02
C ALA A 26 23.35 -17.31 1.30
N LEU A 27 22.95 -18.55 1.62
CA LEU A 27 21.75 -19.18 1.06
C LEU A 27 20.46 -18.52 1.58
N VAL A 28 20.43 -18.15 2.86
CA VAL A 28 19.31 -17.37 3.42
C VAL A 28 19.24 -15.98 2.78
N ALA A 29 20.38 -15.30 2.58
CA ALA A 29 20.42 -13.97 1.97
C ALA A 29 19.96 -13.95 0.50
N THR A 30 20.15 -15.03 -0.26
CA THR A 30 19.66 -15.14 -1.65
C THR A 30 18.18 -15.53 -1.73
N VAL A 31 17.65 -16.26 -0.75
CA VAL A 31 16.24 -16.69 -0.71
C VAL A 31 15.33 -15.63 -0.08
N PHE A 32 15.82 -14.87 0.90
CA PHE A 32 15.07 -13.81 1.59
C PHE A 32 14.43 -12.75 0.66
N PRO A 33 15.10 -12.21 -0.38
CA PRO A 33 14.49 -11.22 -1.26
C PRO A 33 13.30 -11.76 -2.06
N VAL A 34 13.23 -13.08 -2.33
CA VAL A 34 12.08 -13.69 -3.02
C VAL A 34 10.81 -13.60 -2.17
N PHE A 35 10.92 -13.73 -0.85
CA PHE A 35 9.77 -13.57 0.05
C PHE A 35 9.39 -12.11 0.28
N ALA A 36 10.36 -11.19 0.25
CA ALA A 36 10.10 -9.75 0.36
C ALA A 36 9.51 -9.15 -0.94
N MET A 37 9.83 -9.73 -2.10
CA MET A 37 9.32 -9.32 -3.42
C MET A 37 8.15 -10.19 -3.90
N ALA A 38 7.67 -11.14 -3.08
CA ALA A 38 6.51 -11.94 -3.41
C ALA A 38 5.28 -11.03 -3.50
N SER A 39 4.51 -11.14 -4.58
CA SER A 39 3.25 -10.42 -4.76
C SER A 39 2.30 -10.71 -3.59
N ASN A 40 1.67 -9.68 -3.04
CA ASN A 40 0.71 -9.85 -1.95
C ASN A 40 -0.47 -10.71 -2.45
N PRO A 41 -0.75 -11.88 -1.84
CA PRO A 41 -1.82 -12.77 -2.29
C PRO A 41 -3.23 -12.15 -2.19
N PHE A 42 -3.39 -11.06 -1.45
CA PHE A 42 -4.63 -10.29 -1.33
C PHE A 42 -4.66 -9.05 -2.21
N GLN A 43 -3.61 -8.78 -3.00
CA GLN A 43 -3.53 -7.57 -3.81
C GLN A 43 -4.71 -7.46 -4.77
N THR A 44 -4.99 -8.52 -5.52
CA THR A 44 -6.12 -8.57 -6.47
C THR A 44 -7.46 -8.32 -5.78
N GLY A 45 -7.69 -8.94 -4.63
CA GLY A 45 -8.93 -8.77 -3.86
C GLY A 45 -9.07 -7.36 -3.28
N ALA A 46 -7.98 -6.81 -2.72
CA ALA A 46 -7.95 -5.47 -2.15
C ALA A 46 -8.17 -4.39 -3.23
N THR A 47 -7.51 -4.52 -4.38
CA THR A 47 -7.70 -3.59 -5.50
C THR A 47 -9.09 -3.74 -6.10
N GLY A 48 -9.58 -4.96 -6.27
CA GLY A 48 -10.92 -5.23 -6.81
C GLY A 48 -12.02 -4.61 -5.93
N LEU A 49 -11.98 -4.87 -4.62
CA LEU A 49 -12.95 -4.31 -3.68
C LEU A 49 -12.93 -2.77 -3.68
N SER A 50 -11.74 -2.16 -3.72
CA SER A 50 -11.63 -0.69 -3.79
C SER A 50 -12.26 -0.13 -5.06
N ALA A 51 -12.01 -0.76 -6.21
CA ALA A 51 -12.59 -0.34 -7.50
C ALA A 51 -14.11 -0.54 -7.53
N ASP A 52 -14.61 -1.69 -7.07
CA ASP A 52 -16.05 -1.99 -7.03
C ASP A 52 -16.80 -1.02 -6.10
N THR A 53 -16.20 -0.71 -4.95
CA THR A 53 -16.77 0.24 -3.99
C THR A 53 -16.87 1.64 -4.59
N LEU A 54 -15.82 2.12 -5.27
CA LEU A 54 -15.83 3.43 -5.94
C LEU A 54 -16.84 3.47 -7.10
N ALA A 55 -16.97 2.38 -7.86
CA ALA A 55 -17.94 2.25 -8.94
C ALA A 55 -19.38 2.36 -8.42
N MET A 56 -19.68 1.77 -7.26
CA MET A 56 -20.99 1.89 -6.62
C MET A 56 -21.23 3.27 -5.99
N LEU A 57 -20.21 3.87 -5.36
CA LEU A 57 -20.34 5.16 -4.67
C LEU A 57 -20.44 6.36 -5.62
N THR A 58 -19.85 6.27 -6.82
CA THR A 58 -19.86 7.38 -7.80
C THR A 58 -21.27 7.88 -8.14
N PRO A 59 -22.25 7.05 -8.52
CA PRO A 59 -23.62 7.51 -8.77
C PRO A 59 -24.30 8.06 -7.51
N LEU A 60 -24.04 7.46 -6.34
CA LEU A 60 -24.55 7.96 -5.05
C LEU A 60 -24.07 9.38 -4.75
N ALA A 61 -22.79 9.66 -4.98
CA ALA A 61 -22.21 10.99 -4.79
C ALA A 61 -22.85 12.04 -5.71
N GLY A 62 -23.13 11.67 -6.97
CA GLY A 62 -23.84 12.53 -7.91
C GLY A 62 -25.23 12.91 -7.42
N ILE A 63 -26.02 11.92 -6.98
CA ILE A 63 -27.37 12.15 -6.45
C ILE A 63 -27.33 13.02 -5.18
N ALA A 64 -26.37 12.76 -4.28
CA ALA A 64 -26.21 13.53 -3.05
C ALA A 64 -25.94 15.02 -3.34
N ILE A 65 -25.02 15.34 -4.26
CA ILE A 65 -24.73 16.74 -4.65
C ILE A 65 -25.95 17.40 -5.29
N MET A 66 -26.67 16.68 -6.16
CA MET A 66 -27.89 17.20 -6.77
C MET A 66 -28.94 17.54 -5.71
N ALA A 67 -29.17 16.65 -4.75
CA ALA A 67 -30.15 16.86 -3.68
C ALA A 67 -29.77 18.03 -2.77
N VAL A 68 -28.52 18.09 -2.29
CA VAL A 68 -28.04 19.19 -1.44
C VAL A 68 -28.05 20.52 -2.19
N GLY A 69 -27.64 20.52 -3.46
CA GLY A 69 -27.69 21.72 -4.32
C GLY A 69 -29.11 22.26 -4.48
N LEU A 70 -30.07 21.38 -4.79
CA LEU A 70 -31.48 21.78 -4.90
C LEU A 70 -32.04 22.33 -3.59
N LEU A 71 -31.75 21.67 -2.47
CA LEU A 71 -32.20 22.14 -1.15
C LEU A 71 -31.59 23.49 -0.77
N ALA A 72 -30.32 23.72 -1.12
CA ALA A 72 -29.65 24.99 -0.89
C ALA A 72 -30.25 26.11 -1.76
N LEU A 73 -30.59 25.81 -3.01
CA LEU A 73 -31.24 26.75 -3.93
C LEU A 73 -32.62 27.20 -3.42
N PHE A 74 -33.41 26.31 -2.84
CA PHE A 74 -34.70 26.65 -2.24
C PHE A 74 -34.60 27.33 -0.86
N GLY A 75 -33.39 27.66 -0.40
CA GLY A 75 -33.15 28.29 0.90
C GLY A 75 -33.53 27.39 2.07
N ARG A 76 -33.69 26.07 1.86
CA ARG A 76 -34.05 25.10 2.91
C ARG A 76 -32.86 24.70 3.77
N ILE A 77 -31.64 24.80 3.23
CA ILE A 77 -30.39 24.49 3.95
C ILE A 77 -29.33 25.56 3.66
N HIS A 78 -28.40 25.76 4.60
CA HIS A 78 -27.27 26.68 4.43
C HIS A 78 -26.27 26.17 3.39
N TRP A 79 -25.71 27.08 2.58
CA TRP A 79 -24.72 26.75 1.53
C TRP A 79 -23.47 26.03 2.04
N MET A 80 -23.12 26.16 3.33
CA MET A 80 -22.00 25.39 3.88
C MET A 80 -22.24 23.88 3.91
N TRP A 81 -23.49 23.41 3.88
CA TRP A 81 -23.77 21.98 3.71
C TRP A 81 -23.34 21.49 2.33
N LEU A 82 -23.53 22.29 1.28
CA LEU A 82 -23.03 21.98 -0.06
C LEU A 82 -21.50 21.92 -0.08
N VAL A 83 -20.83 22.89 0.55
CA VAL A 83 -19.36 22.91 0.66
C VAL A 83 -18.87 21.67 1.43
N GLY A 84 -19.53 21.32 2.53
CA GLY A 84 -19.23 20.11 3.29
C GLY A 84 -19.38 18.83 2.45
N SER A 85 -20.42 18.72 1.63
CA SER A 85 -20.61 17.59 0.72
C SER A 85 -19.51 17.49 -0.32
N ILE A 86 -19.05 18.61 -0.89
CA ILE A 86 -17.94 18.62 -1.85
C ILE A 86 -16.65 18.14 -1.18
N VAL A 87 -16.32 18.67 0.00
CA VAL A 87 -15.13 18.25 0.76
C VAL A 87 -15.22 16.75 1.12
N GLY A 88 -16.40 16.27 1.54
CA GLY A 88 -16.62 14.85 1.82
C GLY A 88 -16.35 13.95 0.60
N ILE A 89 -16.80 14.35 -0.59
CA ILE A 89 -16.50 13.63 -1.84
C ILE A 89 -15.00 13.62 -2.12
N VAL A 90 -14.30 14.74 -1.95
CA VAL A 90 -12.84 14.79 -2.14
C VAL A 90 -12.12 13.80 -1.23
N LEU A 91 -12.57 13.68 0.02
CA LEU A 91 -12.01 12.73 0.98
C LEU A 91 -12.37 11.27 0.67
N LEU A 92 -13.53 11.01 0.07
CA LEU A 92 -14.02 9.65 -0.21
C LEU A 92 -13.33 9.03 -1.44
N PHE A 93 -13.14 9.81 -2.50
CA PHE A 93 -12.67 9.31 -3.79
C PHE A 93 -11.18 9.60 -4.07
N GLY A 94 -10.58 10.57 -3.38
CA GLY A 94 -9.20 10.98 -3.62
C GLY A 94 -9.00 11.72 -4.96
N SER A 95 -7.75 11.98 -5.32
CA SER A 95 -7.40 12.82 -6.48
C SER A 95 -7.72 12.18 -7.83
N ASP A 96 -7.40 10.91 -8.02
CA ASP A 96 -7.40 10.28 -9.34
C ASP A 96 -8.80 10.20 -9.94
N GLN A 97 -9.78 9.81 -9.13
CA GLN A 97 -11.19 9.73 -9.54
C GLN A 97 -11.71 11.11 -10.00
N ILE A 98 -11.42 12.15 -9.22
CA ILE A 98 -11.93 13.52 -9.47
C ILE A 98 -11.28 14.11 -10.71
N VAL A 99 -9.96 13.94 -10.85
CA VAL A 99 -9.24 14.36 -12.06
C VAL A 99 -9.80 13.64 -13.29
N THR A 100 -10.10 12.35 -13.18
CA THR A 100 -10.70 11.58 -14.28
C THR A 100 -12.06 12.14 -14.69
N TRP A 101 -12.93 12.51 -13.75
CA TRP A 101 -14.23 13.13 -14.08
C TRP A 101 -14.07 14.50 -14.74
N ILE A 102 -13.17 15.34 -14.21
CA ILE A 102 -12.90 16.67 -14.77
C ILE A 102 -12.37 16.52 -16.20
N ARG A 103 -11.42 15.61 -16.41
CA ARG A 103 -10.87 15.28 -17.72
C ARG A 103 -11.94 14.78 -18.68
N GLY A 104 -12.81 13.89 -18.22
CA GLY A 104 -13.98 13.41 -18.97
C GLY A 104 -14.94 14.53 -19.38
N LEU A 105 -15.14 15.56 -18.54
CA LEU A 105 -15.95 16.73 -18.89
C LEU A 105 -15.34 17.54 -20.05
N PHE A 106 -14.00 17.58 -20.13
CA PHE A 106 -13.27 18.27 -21.19
C PHE A 106 -12.91 17.37 -22.37
N GLY A 107 -13.23 16.07 -22.31
CA GLY A 107 -12.92 15.08 -23.34
C GLY A 107 -11.42 14.80 -23.53
N VAL A 108 -10.60 15.02 -22.48
CA VAL A 108 -9.14 14.83 -22.48
C VAL A 108 -8.68 13.72 -21.54
#